data_AF-K2RJW1-F1
#
_entry.id   AF-K2RJW1-F1
#
_cell.length_a   1.000
_cell.length_b   1.000
_cell.length_c   1.000
_cell.angle_alpha   90.00
_cell.angle_beta   90.00
_cell.angle_gamma   90.00
#
_symmetry.space_group_name_H-M   'P 1'
#
loop_
_entity.id
_entity.type
_entity.pdbx_description
1 polymer ?
#
loop_
_entity_poly.entity_id
_entity_poly.type
_entity_poly.pdbx_seq_one_letter_code
_entity_poly.pdbx_strand_id
1 'polypeptide(L)'
;MAGDGKPESPWTESAAATFDGKQYSQYFDPCQEAASRSLRCLHRNGGDKDLCSDYFQAYRDCKKQWMEARKEAKRKEGKSLW
;
A
#
# COMPACT_ATOMS: atom_id res chain seq x y z
N MET A 1 -21.79 4.96 10.17
CA MET A 1 -20.47 5.03 10.83
C MET A 1 -19.51 5.69 9.85
N ALA A 2 -18.74 6.65 10.37
CA ALA A 2 -18.13 7.79 9.68
C ALA A 2 -17.27 7.46 8.45
N GLY A 3 -17.37 8.32 7.44
CA GLY A 3 -16.30 8.51 6.47
C GLY A 3 -15.20 9.35 7.10
N ASP A 4 -13.97 8.87 7.00
CA ASP A 4 -12.77 9.66 7.24
C ASP A 4 -11.93 9.58 5.96
N GLY A 5 -12.03 10.66 5.20
CA GLY A 5 -11.23 10.90 4.01
C GLY A 5 -9.87 11.44 4.42
N LYS A 6 -8.84 10.62 4.24
CA LYS A 6 -7.53 11.01 3.73
C LYS A 6 -6.77 9.74 3.38
N PRO A 7 -6.20 9.58 2.18
CA PRO A 7 -5.01 8.76 2.09
C PRO A 7 -3.92 9.53 2.84
N GLU A 8 -3.88 9.36 4.17
CA GLU A 8 -2.64 9.55 4.92
C GLU A 8 -1.59 8.82 4.08
N SER A 9 -0.56 9.56 3.66
CA SER A 9 0.49 9.06 2.76
C SER A 9 0.77 7.60 3.09
N PRO A 10 0.68 6.66 2.13
CA PRO A 10 0.85 5.24 2.46
C PRO A 10 2.20 4.98 3.13
N TRP A 11 3.17 5.89 2.96
CA TRP A 11 4.43 5.95 3.67
C TRP A 11 4.31 6.38 5.14
N THR A 12 4.47 5.40 6.04
CA THR A 12 4.71 5.61 7.48
C THR A 12 6.07 5.05 7.87
N GLU A 13 6.73 5.64 8.88
CA GLU A 13 8.04 5.18 9.35
C GLU A 13 7.99 3.73 9.85
N SER A 14 6.89 3.33 10.49
CA SER A 14 6.69 1.95 10.97
C SER A 14 6.55 0.94 9.84
N ALA A 15 5.79 1.28 8.79
CA ALA A 15 5.69 0.41 7.61
C ALA A 15 7.01 0.37 6.84
N ALA A 16 7.77 1.47 6.80
CA ALA A 16 9.06 1.53 6.12
C ALA A 16 10.10 0.66 6.86
N ALA A 17 10.18 0.78 8.18
CA ALA A 17 11.04 -0.04 9.02
C ALA A 17 10.69 -1.53 8.91
N THR A 18 9.39 -1.86 8.90
CA THR A 18 8.93 -3.24 8.71
C THR A 18 9.29 -3.76 7.32
N PHE A 19 9.13 -2.95 6.28
CA PHE A 19 9.44 -3.34 4.90
C PHE A 19 10.95 -3.57 4.69
N ASP A 20 11.79 -2.70 5.25
CA ASP A 20 13.24 -2.79 5.13
C ASP A 20 13.83 -3.85 6.08
N GLY A 21 13.20 -4.10 7.25
CA GLY A 21 13.64 -5.06 8.27
C GLY A 21 13.08 -6.48 8.13
N LYS A 22 12.16 -6.74 7.18
CA LYS A 22 11.58 -8.07 6.98
C LYS A 22 12.65 -9.09 6.55
N GLN A 23 12.46 -10.35 6.95
CA GLN A 23 13.30 -11.45 6.47
C GLN A 23 13.08 -11.68 4.97
N TYR A 24 14.08 -12.23 4.26
CA TYR A 24 14.02 -12.44 2.81
C TYR A 24 12.80 -13.27 2.34
N SER A 25 12.33 -14.20 3.18
CA SER A 25 11.15 -15.03 2.90
C SER A 25 9.82 -14.42 3.37
N GLN A 26 9.86 -13.30 4.11
CA GLN A 26 8.66 -12.70 4.69
C GLN A 26 8.00 -11.73 3.70
N TYR A 27 6.72 -11.97 3.42
CA TYR A 27 5.90 -11.04 2.65
C TYR A 27 5.37 -9.93 3.53
N PHE A 28 5.52 -8.68 3.09
CA PHE A 28 4.90 -7.52 3.72
C PHE A 28 4.37 -6.59 2.62
N ASP A 29 3.09 -6.25 2.73
CA ASP A 29 2.42 -5.33 1.83
C ASP A 29 1.92 -4.11 2.60
N PRO A 30 2.45 -2.90 2.34
CA PRO A 30 1.96 -1.68 2.98
C PRO A 30 0.51 -1.34 2.57
N CYS A 31 -0.01 -1.96 1.50
CA CYS A 31 -1.35 -1.74 0.98
C CYS A 31 -2.33 -2.87 1.33
N GLN A 32 -2.06 -3.60 2.42
CA GLN A 32 -2.84 -4.76 2.86
C GLN A 32 -4.34 -4.46 3.01
N GLU A 33 -4.71 -3.26 3.44
CA GLU A 33 -6.12 -2.85 3.58
C GLU A 33 -6.84 -2.78 2.23
N ALA A 34 -6.20 -2.19 1.22
CA ALA A 34 -6.74 -2.11 -0.13
C ALA A 34 -6.83 -3.51 -0.78
N ALA A 35 -5.83 -4.37 -0.56
CA ALA A 35 -5.87 -5.77 -0.97
C ALA A 35 -7.02 -6.53 -0.30
N SER A 36 -7.21 -6.34 1.00
CA SER A 36 -8.29 -7.00 1.76
C SER A 36 -9.67 -6.53 1.30
N ARG A 37 -9.82 -5.28 0.85
CA ARG A 37 -11.07 -4.78 0.25
C ARG A 37 -11.34 -5.44 -1.11
N SER A 38 -10.34 -5.56 -1.97
CA SER A 38 -10.51 -6.19 -3.28
C SER A 38 -10.80 -7.69 -3.17
N LEU A 39 -10.15 -8.40 -2.25
CA LEU A 39 -10.45 -9.81 -1.94
C LEU A 39 -11.86 -9.99 -1.39
N ARG A 40 -12.32 -9.10 -0.48
CA ARG A 40 -13.71 -9.12 0.01
C ARG A 40 -14.72 -8.91 -1.12
N CYS A 41 -14.42 -8.04 -2.07
CA CYS A 41 -15.26 -7.85 -3.25
C CYS A 41 -15.35 -9.14 -4.08
N LEU A 42 -14.22 -9.78 -4.36
CA LEU A 42 -14.19 -11.05 -5.09
C LEU A 42 -14.98 -12.15 -4.38
N HIS A 43 -14.80 -12.31 -3.06
CA HIS A 43 -15.53 -13.31 -2.28
C HIS A 43 -17.05 -13.10 -2.31
N ARG A 44 -17.53 -11.85 -2.40
CA ARG A 44 -18.97 -11.53 -2.43
C ARG A 44 -19.58 -11.67 -3.82
N ASN A 45 -18.78 -11.50 -4.88
CA ASN A 45 -19.24 -11.49 -6.27
C ASN A 45 -18.80 -12.74 -7.05
N GLY A 46 -18.51 -13.85 -6.37
CA GLY A 46 -18.14 -15.11 -7.03
C GLY A 46 -16.83 -15.07 -7.82
N GLY A 47 -15.94 -14.12 -7.51
CA GLY A 47 -14.67 -13.95 -8.21
C GLY A 47 -14.75 -13.08 -9.48
N ASP A 48 -15.88 -12.43 -9.74
CA ASP A 48 -16.01 -11.49 -10.84
C ASP A 48 -15.10 -10.26 -10.63
N LYS A 49 -14.13 -10.11 -11.53
CA LYS A 49 -13.12 -9.06 -11.46
C LYS A 49 -13.63 -7.72 -11.96
N ASP A 50 -14.58 -7.70 -12.88
CA ASP A 50 -15.03 -6.47 -13.51
C ASP A 50 -15.82 -5.63 -12.51
N LEU A 51 -16.60 -6.30 -11.64
CA LEU A 51 -17.32 -5.70 -10.52
C LEU A 51 -16.40 -5.15 -9.41
N CYS A 52 -15.12 -5.54 -9.40
CA CYS A 52 -14.16 -5.19 -8.36
C CYS A 52 -13.01 -4.29 -8.86
N SER A 53 -13.11 -3.80 -10.10
CA SER A 53 -12.09 -2.97 -10.77
C SER A 53 -11.62 -1.77 -9.94
N ASP A 54 -12.54 -1.05 -9.31
CA ASP A 54 -12.23 0.10 -8.45
C ASP A 54 -11.36 -0.28 -7.23
N TYR A 55 -11.62 -1.44 -6.63
CA TYR A 55 -10.82 -1.92 -5.49
C TYR A 55 -9.40 -2.31 -5.92
N PHE A 56 -9.25 -2.88 -7.13
CA PHE A 56 -7.92 -3.15 -7.69
C PHE A 56 -7.18 -1.87 -8.04
N GLN A 57 -7.90 -0.86 -8.54
CA GLN A 57 -7.31 0.43 -8.84
C GLN A 57 -6.80 1.11 -7.56
N ALA A 58 -7.60 1.13 -6.49
CA ALA A 58 -7.18 1.64 -5.20
C ALA A 58 -5.91 0.94 -4.65
N TYR A 59 -5.80 -0.38 -4.84
CA TYR A 59 -4.61 -1.14 -4.46
C TYR A 59 -3.37 -0.75 -5.29
N ARG A 60 -3.52 -0.60 -6.61
CA ARG A 60 -2.44 -0.17 -7.50
C ARG A 60 -1.97 1.24 -7.16
N ASP A 61 -2.91 2.14 -6.92
CA ASP A 61 -2.60 3.54 -6.58
C ASP A 61 -1.87 3.63 -5.24
N CYS A 62 -2.30 2.85 -4.24
CA CYS A 62 -1.58 2.74 -2.97
C CYS A 62 -0.14 2.27 -3.17
N LYS A 63 0.08 1.20 -3.95
CA LYS A 63 1.43 0.69 -4.22
C LYS A 63 2.29 1.70 -4.97
N LYS A 64 1.71 2.42 -5.93
CA LYS A 64 2.42 3.47 -6.67
C LYS A 64 2.88 4.58 -5.74
N GLN A 65 1.96 5.11 -4.93
CA GLN A 65 2.25 6.16 -3.95
C GLN A 65 3.31 5.70 -2.93
N TRP A 66 3.23 4.44 -2.46
CA TRP A 66 4.23 3.87 -1.56
C TRP A 66 5.64 3.87 -2.18
N MET A 67 5.77 3.41 -3.42
CA MET A 67 7.05 3.33 -4.11
C MET A 67 7.65 4.72 -4.38
N GLU A 68 6.80 5.69 -4.75
CA GLU A 68 7.20 7.08 -4.94
C GLU A 68 7.70 7.72 -3.64
N ALA A 69 6.94 7.57 -2.54
CA ALA A 69 7.31 8.07 -1.24
C ALA A 69 8.60 7.42 -0.71
N ARG A 70 8.78 6.10 -0.89
CA ARG A 70 10.02 5.39 -0.54
C ARG A 70 11.22 5.94 -1.30
N LYS A 71 11.07 6.15 -2.61
CA LYS A 71 12.14 6.72 -3.45
C LYS A 71 12.50 8.13 -2.97
N GLU A 72 11.52 8.94 -2.61
CA GLU A 72 11.77 10.27 -2.08
C GLU A 72 12.46 10.25 -0.71
N ALA A 73 12.03 9.36 0.20
CA ALA A 73 12.65 9.16 1.50
C ALA A 73 14.13 8.76 1.36
N LYS A 74 14.44 7.80 0.48
CA LYS A 74 15.84 7.40 0.19
C LYS A 74 16.66 8.52 -0.43
N ARG A 75 16.06 9.34 -1.30
CA ARG A 75 16.74 10.52 -1.88
C ARG A 75 17.05 11.56 -0.81
N LYS A 76 16.15 11.78 0.17
CA LYS A 76 16.38 12.70 1.29
C LYS A 76 17.47 12.19 2.22
N GLU A 77 17.46 10.91 2.56
CA GLU A 77 18.50 10.23 3.35
C GLU A 77 19.89 10.37 2.70
N GLY A 78 20.01 10.07 1.40
CA GLY A 78 21.28 10.21 0.68
C GLY A 78 21.78 11.65 0.55
N LYS A 79 20.88 12.65 0.61
CA LYS A 79 21.22 14.07 0.63
C LYS A 79 21.63 14.58 2.01
N SER A 80 21.15 13.98 3.10
CA SER A 80 21.57 14.40 4.44
C SER A 80 22.93 13.82 4.83
N LEU A 81 23.45 12.88 4.05
CA LEU A 81 24.75 12.24 4.25
C LEU A 81 25.92 12.98 3.57
N TRP A 82 25.62 14.00 2.75
CA TRP A 82 26.57 14.83 1.99
C TRP A 82 26.57 16.28 2.46
#